data_AF-A0A7Y2JQJ2-F1
#
_entry.id   AF-A0A7Y2JQJ2-F1
#
_cell.length_a   1.000
_cell.length_b   1.000
_cell.length_c   1.000
_cell.angle_alpha   90.00
_cell.angle_beta   90.00
_cell.angle_gamma   90.00
#
_symmetry.space_group_name_H-M   'P 1'
#
loop_
_entity.id
_entity.type
_entity.pdbx_description
1 polymer ?
#
loop_
_entity_poly.entity_id
_entity_poly.type
_entity_poly.pdbx_seq_one_letter_code
_entity_poly.pdbx_strand_id
1 'polypeptide(L)'
;TNGNLQALLEPISTGHRLRLQTVKGDARGLMLGGLALLGFAAATLVAMAVAGNLADMGGVVFLSAAGLGMFGLGAVRLPGWARLRRRQMEGVAARLALAAKAEAPNDPPAEQG
;
A
#
# COMPACT_ATOMS: atom_id res chain seq x y z
N THR A 1 2.39 -4.77 -13.64
CA THR A 1 3.73 -4.17 -13.46
C THR A 1 3.72 -3.37 -12.17
N ASN A 2 4.35 -3.84 -11.09
CA ASN A 2 4.24 -3.19 -9.77
C ASN A 2 5.40 -2.21 -9.52
N GLY A 3 5.28 -0.98 -10.03
CA GLY A 3 6.28 0.09 -9.91
C GLY A 3 6.35 0.80 -8.54
N ASN A 4 5.79 0.21 -7.48
CA ASN A 4 5.69 0.84 -6.16
C ASN A 4 6.78 0.41 -5.18
N LEU A 5 7.81 -0.31 -5.61
CA LEU A 5 8.94 -0.66 -4.75
C LEU A 5 9.94 0.51 -4.73
N GLN A 6 10.27 0.99 -3.55
CA GLN A 6 11.31 1.99 -3.32
C GLN A 6 12.39 1.38 -2.45
N ALA A 7 13.65 1.56 -2.85
CA ALA A 7 14.83 1.20 -2.09
C ALA A 7 15.71 2.44 -1.94
N LEU A 8 15.88 2.92 -0.71
CA LEU A 8 16.66 4.11 -0.40
C LEU A 8 17.83 3.72 0.52
N LEU A 9 19.04 4.10 0.15
CA LEU A 9 20.23 3.91 0.97
C LEU A 9 20.60 5.24 1.62
N GLU A 10 20.50 5.32 2.94
CA GLU A 10 20.84 6.51 3.72
C GLU A 10 22.19 6.28 4.42
N PRO A 11 23.20 7.14 4.22
CA PRO A 11 24.41 7.08 5.03
C PRO A 11 24.10 7.47 6.48
N ILE A 12 24.68 6.73 7.43
CA ILE A 12 24.61 6.99 8.88
C ILE A 12 26.02 6.97 9.48
N SER A 13 26.20 7.48 10.70
CA SER A 13 27.52 7.63 11.32
C SER A 13 28.33 6.34 11.44
N THR A 14 27.68 5.18 11.45
CA THR A 14 28.30 3.85 11.59
C THR A 14 28.17 2.97 10.35
N GLY A 15 27.73 3.51 9.20
CA GLY A 15 27.59 2.73 7.96
C GLY A 15 26.48 3.24 7.04
N HIS A 16 25.79 2.32 6.36
CA HIS A 16 24.66 2.64 5.47
C HIS A 16 23.38 1.95 5.94
N ARG A 17 22.26 2.67 5.89
CA ARG A 17 20.92 2.18 6.21
C ARG A 17 20.11 1.98 4.94
N LEU A 18 19.72 0.75 4.66
CA LEU A 18 18.79 0.44 3.56
C LEU A 18 17.34 0.52 4.05
N ARG A 19 16.51 1.32 3.39
CA ARG A 19 15.06 1.42 3.60
C ARG A 19 14.34 0.86 2.38
N LEU A 20 13.56 -0.20 2.60
CA LEU A 20 12.72 -0.81 1.58
C LEU A 20 11.25 -0.47 1.86
N GLN A 21 10.55 0.06 0.87
CA GLN A 21 9.13 0.41 0.98
C GLN A 21 8.35 -0.09 -0.22
N THR A 22 7.08 -0.41 0.00
CA THR A 22 6.17 -0.76 -1.09
C THR A 22 4.72 -0.52 -0.70
N VAL A 23 3.91 -0.15 -1.69
CA VAL A 23 2.50 0.18 -1.49
C VAL A 23 1.63 -0.72 -2.38
N LYS A 24 0.59 -1.29 -1.76
CA LYS A 24 -0.46 -2.05 -2.45
C LYS A 24 -1.47 -1.10 -3.09
N GLY A 25 -1.18 -0.67 -4.32
CA GLY A 25 -1.98 0.34 -5.03
C GLY A 25 -3.39 -0.12 -5.38
N ASP A 26 -3.57 -1.39 -5.73
CA ASP A 26 -4.87 -2.00 -6.04
C ASP A 26 -5.82 -1.98 -4.84
N ALA A 27 -5.35 -2.37 -3.65
CA ALA A 27 -6.16 -2.31 -2.43
C ALA A 27 -6.53 -0.86 -2.07
N ARG A 28 -5.60 0.08 -2.22
CA ARG A 28 -5.87 1.51 -2.01
C ARG A 28 -6.92 2.03 -2.99
N GLY A 29 -6.82 1.66 -4.28
CA GLY A 29 -7.79 2.04 -5.30
C GLY A 29 -9.19 1.50 -5.01
N LEU A 30 -9.30 0.22 -4.61
CA LEU A 30 -10.56 -0.39 -4.21
C LEU A 30 -11.21 0.32 -3.02
N MET A 31 -10.42 0.65 -1.99
CA MET A 31 -10.92 1.35 -0.80
C MET A 31 -11.36 2.78 -1.12
N LEU A 32 -10.57 3.53 -1.89
CA LEU A 32 -10.92 4.89 -2.28
C LEU A 32 -12.14 4.94 -3.21
N GLY A 33 -12.21 4.03 -4.19
CA GLY A 33 -13.36 3.90 -5.07
C GLY A 33 -14.64 3.53 -4.31
N GLY A 34 -14.53 2.60 -3.35
CA GLY A 34 -15.64 2.24 -2.48
C GLY A 34 -16.15 3.41 -1.64
N LEU A 35 -15.22 4.19 -1.04
CA LEU A 35 -15.58 5.39 -0.28
C LEU A 35 -16.21 6.47 -1.15
N ALA A 36 -15.73 6.65 -2.38
CA ALA A 36 -16.31 7.60 -3.33
C ALA A 36 -17.75 7.22 -3.71
N LEU A 37 -18.03 5.93 -3.95
CA LEU A 37 -19.38 5.43 -4.20
C LEU A 37 -20.30 5.66 -3.00
N LEU A 38 -19.81 5.43 -1.78
CA LEU A 38 -20.58 5.72 -0.56
C LEU A 38 -20.87 7.21 -0.40
N GLY A 39 -19.90 8.07 -0.68
CA GLY A 39 -20.11 9.52 -0.69
C GLY A 39 -21.15 9.95 -1.71
N PHE A 40 -21.13 9.35 -2.91
CA PHE A 40 -22.12 9.60 -3.95
C PHE A 40 -23.52 9.12 -3.53
N ALA A 41 -23.65 7.90 -3.00
CA ALA A 41 -24.91 7.39 -2.49
C ALA A 41 -25.51 8.29 -1.39
N ALA A 42 -24.66 8.77 -0.47
CA ALA A 42 -25.06 9.70 0.58
C ALA A 42 -25.53 11.05 0.01
N ALA A 43 -24.81 11.61 -0.96
CA ALA A 43 -25.20 12.86 -1.62
C ALA A 43 -26.54 12.72 -2.36
N THR A 44 -26.75 11.61 -3.07
CA THR A 44 -28.02 11.29 -3.73
C THR A 44 -29.15 11.17 -2.72
N LEU A 45 -28.94 10.46 -1.61
CA LEU A 45 -29.94 10.32 -0.55
C LEU A 45 -30.36 11.68 0.04
N VAL A 46 -29.39 12.57 0.29
CA VAL A 46 -29.66 13.94 0.77
C VAL A 46 -30.46 14.72 -0.27
N ALA A 47 -30.07 14.66 -1.55
CA ALA A 47 -30.78 15.35 -2.62
C ALA A 47 -32.25 14.87 -2.75
N MET A 48 -32.47 13.55 -2.63
CA MET A 48 -33.80 12.94 -2.64
C MET A 48 -34.66 13.39 -1.46
N ALA A 49 -34.07 13.46 -0.27
CA ALA A 49 -34.75 13.96 0.93
C ALA A 49 -35.17 15.43 0.78
N VAL A 50 -34.28 16.28 0.24
CA VAL A 50 -34.59 17.70 -0.04
C VAL A 50 -35.67 17.84 -1.12
N ALA A 51 -35.65 17.00 -2.14
CA ALA A 51 -36.66 16.99 -3.21
C ALA A 51 -38.01 16.38 -2.78
N GLY A 52 -38.08 15.74 -1.61
CA GLY A 52 -39.28 15.04 -1.15
C GLY A 52 -39.67 13.83 -2.00
N ASN A 53 -38.72 13.24 -2.74
CA ASN A 53 -38.97 12.14 -3.68
C ASN A 53 -38.02 10.97 -3.41
N LEU A 54 -38.59 9.80 -3.08
CA LEU A 54 -37.86 8.57 -2.77
C LEU A 54 -37.85 7.54 -3.93
N ALA A 55 -38.14 7.97 -5.16
CA ALA A 55 -38.32 7.05 -6.30
C ALA A 55 -37.09 6.15 -6.61
N ASP A 56 -35.87 6.57 -6.29
CA ASP A 56 -34.63 5.83 -6.60
C ASP A 56 -33.88 5.31 -5.35
N MET A 57 -34.61 4.82 -4.34
CA MET A 57 -33.96 4.13 -3.21
C MET A 57 -33.17 2.89 -3.65
N GLY A 58 -33.58 2.26 -4.76
CA GLY A 58 -32.88 1.12 -5.35
C GLY A 58 -31.46 1.46 -5.78
N GLY A 59 -31.27 2.59 -6.47
CA GLY A 59 -29.95 3.10 -6.83
C GLY A 59 -29.07 3.38 -5.62
N VAL A 60 -29.63 4.02 -4.58
CA VAL A 60 -28.91 4.32 -3.33
C VAL A 60 -28.44 3.03 -2.62
N VAL A 61 -29.32 2.04 -2.50
CA VAL A 61 -28.98 0.73 -1.89
C VAL A 61 -27.90 0.02 -2.70
N PHE A 62 -28.04 -0.01 -4.03
CA PHE A 62 -27.06 -0.62 -4.92
C PHE A 62 -25.68 0.05 -4.80
N LEU A 63 -25.62 1.38 -4.89
CA LEU A 63 -24.38 2.14 -4.77
C LEU A 63 -23.72 1.94 -3.40
N SER A 64 -24.52 1.87 -2.35
CA SER A 64 -24.03 1.61 -0.99
C SER A 64 -23.45 0.21 -0.85
N ALA A 65 -24.15 -0.81 -1.37
CA ALA A 65 -23.68 -2.20 -1.37
C ALA A 65 -22.40 -2.36 -2.20
N ALA A 66 -22.34 -1.76 -3.39
CA ALA A 66 -21.16 -1.76 -4.23
C ALA A 66 -19.98 -1.06 -3.55
N GLY A 67 -20.21 0.12 -2.95
CA GLY A 67 -19.19 0.87 -2.23
C GLY A 67 -18.61 0.11 -1.04
N LEU A 68 -19.47 -0.49 -0.21
CA LEU A 68 -19.06 -1.36 0.90
C LEU A 68 -18.31 -2.60 0.41
N GLY A 69 -18.78 -3.23 -0.67
CA GLY A 69 -18.14 -4.40 -1.27
C GLY A 69 -16.72 -4.11 -1.75
N MET A 70 -16.53 -3.01 -2.48
CA MET A 70 -15.22 -2.56 -2.94
C MET A 70 -14.28 -2.23 -1.77
N PHE A 71 -14.77 -1.48 -0.78
CA PHE A 71 -13.98 -1.12 0.40
C PHE A 71 -13.59 -2.36 1.21
N GLY A 72 -14.56 -3.22 1.51
CA GLY A 72 -14.36 -4.46 2.26
C GLY A 72 -13.37 -5.39 1.57
N LEU A 73 -13.45 -5.53 0.24
CA LEU A 73 -12.53 -6.37 -0.52
C LEU A 73 -11.07 -5.85 -0.41
N GLY A 74 -10.88 -4.53 -0.50
CA GLY A 74 -9.57 -3.91 -0.29
C GLY A 74 -9.05 -4.11 1.14
N ALA A 75 -9.91 -3.88 2.14
CA ALA A 75 -9.58 -3.98 3.56
C ALA A 75 -9.19 -5.41 3.97
N VAL A 76 -9.94 -6.43 3.54
CA VAL A 76 -9.69 -7.84 3.87
C VAL A 76 -8.39 -8.35 3.24
N ARG A 77 -8.05 -7.89 2.03
CA ARG A 77 -6.86 -8.35 1.29
C ARG A 77 -5.56 -7.67 1.71
N LEU A 78 -5.62 -6.58 2.47
CA LEU A 78 -4.45 -5.80 2.86
C LEU A 78 -3.56 -6.48 3.92
N PRO A 79 -4.07 -7.00 5.05
CA PRO A 79 -3.22 -7.52 6.12
C PRO A 79 -2.46 -8.78 5.70
N GLY A 80 -3.08 -9.69 4.94
CA GLY A 80 -2.41 -10.89 4.42
C GLY A 80 -1.26 -10.56 3.47
N TRP A 81 -1.49 -9.62 2.55
CA TRP A 81 -0.45 -9.14 1.65
C TRP A 81 0.69 -8.44 2.40
N ALA A 82 0.38 -7.59 3.39
CA ALA A 82 1.39 -6.89 4.17
C ALA A 82 2.31 -7.85 4.91
N ARG A 83 1.76 -8.92 5.49
CA ARG A 83 2.54 -9.99 6.13
C ARG A 83 3.47 -10.70 5.16
N LEU A 84 2.96 -11.10 3.99
CA LEU A 84 3.78 -11.76 2.96
C LEU A 84 4.91 -10.85 2.48
N ARG A 85 4.59 -9.58 2.23
CA ARG A 85 5.56 -8.63 1.68
C ARG A 85 6.64 -8.25 2.68
N ARG A 86 6.29 -8.16 3.97
CA ARG A 86 7.26 -8.00 5.05
C ARG A 86 8.27 -9.15 5.07
N ARG A 87 7.81 -10.40 5.04
CA ARG A 87 8.70 -11.59 4.99
C ARG A 87 9.62 -11.59 3.77
N GLN A 88 9.12 -11.17 2.60
CA GLN A 88 9.95 -11.03 1.40
C GLN A 88 11.04 -9.97 1.56
N MET A 89 10.71 -8.80 2.13
CA MET A 89 11.68 -7.73 2.37
C MET A 89 12.72 -8.11 3.41
N GLU A 90 12.33 -8.80 4.49
CA GLU A 90 13.26 -9.37 5.48
C GLU A 90 14.24 -10.35 4.83
N GLY A 91 13.75 -11.23 3.94
CA GLY A 91 14.60 -12.15 3.18
C GLY A 91 15.60 -11.43 2.25
N VAL A 92 15.15 -10.36 1.58
CA VAL A 92 16.03 -9.51 0.75
C VAL A 92 17.08 -8.82 1.62
N ALA A 93 16.67 -8.21 2.74
CA ALA A 93 17.58 -7.54 3.66
C ALA A 93 18.63 -8.51 4.25
N ALA A 94 18.22 -9.73 4.63
CA ALA A 94 19.13 -10.75 5.15
C ALA A 94 20.19 -11.16 4.11
N ARG A 95 19.78 -11.38 2.86
CA ARG A 95 20.72 -11.70 1.76
C ARG A 95 21.70 -10.57 1.49
N LEU A 96 21.22 -9.32 1.50
CA LEU A 96 22.08 -8.14 1.31
C LEU A 96 23.07 -7.97 2.47
N ALA A 97 22.65 -8.21 3.71
CA ALA A 97 23.54 -8.17 4.87
C ALA A 97 24.65 -9.24 4.79
N LEU A 98 24.31 -10.45 4.35
CA LEU A 98 25.30 -11.51 4.13
C LEU A 98 26.28 -11.16 3.01
N ALA A 99 25.79 -10.61 1.89
CA ALA A 99 26.63 -10.17 0.79
C ALA A 99 27.58 -9.04 1.23
N ALA A 100 27.07 -8.01 1.92
CA ALA A 100 27.87 -6.90 2.42
C ALA A 100 28.97 -7.37 3.41
N LYS A 101 28.66 -8.36 4.27
CA LYS A 101 29.64 -8.95 5.17
C LYS A 101 30.71 -9.77 4.44
N ALA A 102 30.36 -10.41 3.33
CA ALA A 102 31.30 -11.16 2.51
C ALA A 102 32.22 -10.26 1.67
N GLU A 103 31.81 -9.03 1.36
CA GLU A 103 32.60 -8.02 0.66
C GLU A 103 33.65 -7.36 1.57
N ALA A 104 33.29 -7.07 2.83
CA ALA A 104 34.13 -6.39 3.82
C ALA A 104 35.54 -6.99 4.14
N PRO A 105 35.87 -8.28 3.89
CA PRO A 105 37.21 -8.81 4.16
C PRO A 105 38.27 -8.54 3.07
N ASN A 106 37.92 -8.00 1.90
CA ASN A 106 38.81 -7.98 0.72
C ASN A 106 39.30 -6.61 0.24
N ASP A 107 39.11 -5.52 0.99
CA ASP A 107 39.81 -4.26 0.68
C ASP A 107 41.26 -4.36 1.19
N PRO A 108 42.29 -4.43 0.31
CA PRO A 108 43.67 -4.24 0.75
C PRO A 108 43.83 -2.82 1.32
N PRO A 109 44.68 -2.61 2.33
CA PRO A 109 44.89 -1.29 2.91
C PRO A 109 45.30 -0.32 1.80
N ALA A 110 44.54 0.77 1.66
CA ALA A 110 44.85 1.85 0.74
C ALA A 110 46.30 2.28 0.98
N GLU A 111 47.15 2.04 -0.02
CA GLU A 111 48.53 2.49 0.01
C GLU A 111 48.55 4.01 0.18
N GLN A 112 49.31 4.44 1.18
CA GLN A 112 49.63 5.83 1.44
C GLN A 112 50.51 6.35 0.30
N GLY A 113 50.14 7.49 -0.29
CA GLY A 113 50.93 8.24 -1.25
C GLY A 113 50.71 9.73 -1.05
#